data_AF-A0A838QGI4-F1
#
_entry.id   AF-A0A838QGI4-F1
#
_cell.length_a   1.000
_cell.length_b   1.000
_cell.length_c   1.000
_cell.angle_alpha   90.00
_cell.angle_beta   90.00
_cell.angle_gamma   90.00
#
_symmetry.space_group_name_H-M   'P 1'
#
loop_
_entity.id
_entity.type
_entity.pdbx_description
1 polymer ?
#
loop_
_entity_poly.entity_id
_entity_poly.type
_entity_poly.pdbx_seq_one_letter_code
_entity_poly.pdbx_strand_id
1 'polypeptide(L)'
;MATAIPPKSPSNRLRTLFGREREGSDRALVGPIRGEMFGADRLAKHARNIARKHRLLPPRKQRGHGPLLERLDDTRRVLSEVHARLTSGAERGIDISPAGEWLLDNSHIVQEHVREIRTNLPGGYYQELPKLANGTLADYPRVYDVAIELIAHSEGHLSLENITLFVREYQKVTPLRMGELWAIPTMLRLGLVENIRRMSLRVSARFDEVELADLWAKRLMLANDDSPAVLARELDAFIEKHPPFTPIFVTRFLHQIRGYQVNFTPLIWLEQWIAEDGPSAEVAVTKSNRMTALTQVTVANCITSLRTIARLDWKDFVESQSATEKILRKDPSGHYRTMLFGTRDHYRHVVEHIAKRTKKDEEAIAGAALELSTASQASEDSRCAHIGYYLIDDGRLELEKETGYTPPPREQIYRWTQRHPTVLFFGGIGLATLMLLALVFAVTEPPTTAWKIAVFLLTLIPANEIGIGIVNQLVTLLMPPHILPKLEFRDDGIP
;
A
#
# COMPACT_ATOMS: atom_id res chain seq x y z
N MET A 1 58.09 -24.42 3.00
CA MET A 1 56.62 -24.62 2.94
C MET A 1 55.97 -23.36 3.48
N ALA A 2 55.24 -22.65 2.62
CA ALA A 2 54.73 -21.31 2.85
C ALA A 2 53.46 -21.34 3.72
N THR A 3 53.49 -20.60 4.82
CA THR A 3 52.33 -20.25 5.65
C THR A 3 51.68 -19.00 5.09
N ALA A 4 50.53 -19.14 4.43
CA ALA A 4 49.75 -18.02 3.91
C ALA A 4 48.62 -17.64 4.91
N ILE A 5 48.77 -16.46 5.49
CA ILE A 5 47.76 -15.73 6.25
C ILE A 5 46.78 -15.10 5.24
N PRO A 6 45.45 -15.21 5.38
CA PRO A 6 44.51 -14.45 4.54
C PRO A 6 44.34 -13.02 5.07
N PRO A 7 44.08 -12.03 4.19
CA PRO A 7 44.11 -10.61 4.53
C PRO A 7 42.87 -10.14 5.30
N LYS A 8 43.07 -9.21 6.23
CA LYS A 8 42.01 -8.40 6.88
C LYS A 8 41.54 -7.29 5.94
N SER A 9 40.22 -7.11 5.79
CA SER A 9 39.51 -5.81 5.65
C SER A 9 38.00 -6.02 5.34
N PRO A 10 37.06 -5.09 5.63
CA PRO A 10 37.03 -4.04 6.65
C PRO A 10 35.85 -4.20 7.64
N SER A 11 35.98 -3.48 8.76
CA SER A 11 34.99 -3.17 9.81
C SER A 11 33.50 -3.44 9.52
N ASN A 12 33.00 -4.58 9.99
CA ASN A 12 31.58 -4.92 10.11
C ASN A 12 30.93 -4.30 11.39
N ARG A 13 31.51 -3.23 11.95
CA ARG A 13 31.06 -2.61 13.21
C ARG A 13 29.94 -1.57 13.05
N LEU A 14 29.59 -1.18 11.82
CA LEU A 14 28.45 -0.28 11.56
C LEU A 14 27.14 -1.00 11.23
N ARG A 15 27.19 -2.30 10.90
CA ARG A 15 25.98 -3.13 10.68
C ARG A 15 25.39 -3.68 11.98
N THR A 16 26.21 -3.85 13.01
CA THR A 16 25.81 -4.43 14.31
C THR A 16 25.15 -3.42 15.26
N LEU A 17 25.31 -2.11 15.02
CA LEU A 17 24.65 -1.06 15.80
C LEU A 17 23.27 -0.66 15.24
N PHE A 18 23.03 -0.82 13.93
CA PHE A 18 21.73 -0.52 13.29
C PHE A 18 20.90 -1.76 12.94
N GLY A 19 21.47 -2.97 13.00
CA GLY A 19 20.75 -4.22 12.72
C GLY A 19 19.98 -4.79 13.91
N ARG A 20 20.35 -4.44 15.14
CA ARG A 20 19.86 -5.09 16.36
C ARG A 20 18.45 -4.65 16.78
N GLU A 21 17.99 -3.47 16.35
CA GLU A 21 16.59 -3.05 16.54
C GLU A 21 15.65 -3.61 15.44
N ARG A 22 16.14 -3.78 14.20
CA ARG A 22 15.37 -4.35 13.08
C ARG A 22 14.96 -5.80 13.32
N GLU A 23 15.83 -6.62 13.92
CA GLU A 23 15.49 -8.02 14.28
C GLU A 23 14.38 -8.11 15.33
N GLY A 24 14.21 -7.10 16.20
CA GLY A 24 13.14 -7.05 17.21
C GLY A 24 11.77 -6.72 16.61
N SER A 25 11.71 -5.75 15.69
CA SER A 25 10.48 -5.40 14.95
C SER A 25 10.08 -6.51 13.96
N ASP A 26 11.06 -7.13 13.29
CA ASP A 26 10.79 -8.29 12.43
C ASP A 26 10.32 -9.50 13.24
N ARG A 27 10.81 -9.71 14.48
CA ARG A 27 10.33 -10.76 15.40
C ARG A 27 8.93 -10.50 15.95
N ALA A 28 8.56 -9.25 16.26
CA ALA A 28 7.18 -8.88 16.60
C ALA A 28 6.21 -9.17 15.44
N LEU A 29 6.74 -9.16 14.22
CA LEU A 29 6.10 -9.57 12.98
C LEU A 29 6.33 -11.06 12.64
N VAL A 30 6.50 -11.99 13.60
CA VAL A 30 6.60 -13.46 13.32
C VAL A 30 5.33 -14.25 13.70
N GLY A 31 4.40 -13.68 14.46
CA GLY A 31 3.11 -14.30 14.80
C GLY A 31 1.95 -13.91 13.87
N PRO A 32 0.83 -14.67 13.79
CA PRO A 32 -0.35 -14.24 13.03
C PRO A 32 -0.81 -12.87 13.56
N ILE A 33 -1.20 -11.95 12.68
CA ILE A 33 -1.79 -10.67 13.11
C ILE A 33 -3.17 -11.00 13.68
N ARG A 34 -3.22 -11.25 14.99
CA ARG A 34 -4.41 -11.66 15.72
C ARG A 34 -4.39 -11.08 17.13
N GLY A 35 -5.53 -10.54 17.53
CA GLY A 35 -5.88 -10.19 18.90
C GLY A 35 -7.22 -10.83 19.27
N GLU A 36 -7.70 -10.53 20.47
CA GLU A 36 -9.07 -10.89 20.89
C GLU A 36 -10.08 -10.24 19.92
N MET A 37 -11.08 -11.01 19.46
CA MET A 37 -12.14 -10.45 18.62
C MET A 37 -12.90 -9.37 19.37
N PHE A 38 -13.03 -8.21 18.75
CA PHE A 38 -13.75 -7.09 19.34
C PHE A 38 -15.10 -6.89 18.64
N GLY A 39 -16.17 -6.86 19.43
CA GLY A 39 -17.42 -6.27 18.99
C GLY A 39 -17.28 -4.76 18.76
N ALA A 40 -18.28 -4.14 18.12
CA ALA A 40 -18.25 -2.75 17.68
C ALA A 40 -17.77 -1.75 18.78
N ASP A 41 -18.29 -1.88 20.01
CA ASP A 41 -17.93 -0.97 21.11
C ASP A 41 -16.47 -1.10 21.56
N ARG A 42 -15.95 -2.33 21.63
CA ARG A 42 -14.55 -2.58 21.98
C ARG A 42 -13.64 -2.11 20.85
N LEU A 43 -14.01 -2.36 19.60
CA LEU A 43 -13.29 -1.91 18.43
C LEU A 43 -13.19 -0.38 18.37
N ALA A 44 -14.29 0.32 18.65
CA ALA A 44 -14.34 1.77 18.75
C ALA A 44 -13.43 2.31 19.87
N LYS A 45 -13.46 1.69 21.06
CA LYS A 45 -12.57 2.05 22.17
C LYS A 45 -11.10 1.81 21.81
N HIS A 46 -10.80 0.71 21.12
CA HIS A 46 -9.46 0.36 20.67
C HIS A 46 -8.91 1.39 19.68
N ALA A 47 -9.69 1.77 18.67
CA ALA A 47 -9.32 2.79 17.69
C ALA A 47 -8.90 4.11 18.35
N ARG A 48 -9.68 4.58 19.34
CA ARG A 48 -9.33 5.78 20.14
C ARG A 48 -8.07 5.59 20.99
N ASN A 49 -7.87 4.39 21.55
CA ASN A 49 -6.69 4.09 22.36
C ASN A 49 -5.41 4.13 21.53
N ILE A 50 -5.43 3.52 20.35
CA ILE A 50 -4.31 3.54 19.41
C ILE A 50 -4.00 4.96 18.97
N ALA A 51 -5.02 5.74 18.60
CA ALA A 51 -4.86 7.13 18.18
C ALA A 51 -4.15 8.00 19.23
N ARG A 52 -4.36 7.74 20.52
CA ARG A 52 -3.66 8.42 21.64
C ARG A 52 -2.20 8.00 21.80
N LYS A 53 -1.87 6.76 21.42
CA LYS A 53 -0.51 6.19 21.56
C LYS A 53 0.40 6.60 20.40
N HIS A 54 -0.17 6.83 19.23
CA HIS A 54 0.57 7.21 18.02
C HIS A 54 1.34 8.51 18.22
N ARG A 55 2.67 8.44 18.06
CA ARG A 55 3.53 9.61 17.95
C ARG A 55 4.19 9.58 16.58
N LEU A 56 4.18 10.70 15.89
CA LEU A 56 4.72 10.80 14.54
C LEU A 56 6.20 11.19 14.54
N LEU A 57 6.95 10.64 13.59
CA LEU A 57 8.31 11.09 13.31
C LEU A 57 8.32 12.52 12.76
N PRO A 58 9.37 13.31 13.01
CA PRO A 58 9.53 14.60 12.35
C PRO A 58 9.66 14.45 10.83
N PRO A 59 9.13 15.39 10.01
CA PRO A 59 9.15 15.30 8.54
C PRO A 59 10.52 15.01 7.92
N ARG A 60 11.61 15.51 8.55
CA ARG A 60 13.00 15.30 8.07
C ARG A 60 13.48 13.85 8.18
N LYS A 61 12.91 13.06 9.10
CA LYS A 61 13.27 11.65 9.34
C LYS A 61 12.31 10.67 8.66
N GLN A 62 11.32 11.16 7.91
CA GLN A 62 10.32 10.31 7.26
C GLN A 62 10.78 9.75 5.89
N ARG A 63 11.93 10.20 5.35
CA ARG A 63 12.40 9.81 4.01
C ARG A 63 13.17 8.48 4.02
N GLY A 64 12.74 7.55 3.18
CA GLY A 64 13.41 6.25 2.97
C GLY A 64 12.50 5.29 2.20
N HIS A 65 13.10 4.31 1.51
CA HIS A 65 12.40 3.30 0.68
C HIS A 65 11.40 2.42 1.45
N GLY A 66 11.46 2.44 2.78
CA GLY A 66 10.46 1.86 3.66
C GLY A 66 10.58 0.34 3.76
N PRO A 67 10.55 -0.24 4.97
CA PRO A 67 10.60 -1.69 5.13
C PRO A 67 9.41 -2.43 4.48
N LEU A 68 8.32 -1.72 4.22
CA LEU A 68 7.04 -2.27 3.77
C LEU A 68 7.05 -2.72 2.30
N LEU A 69 7.76 -2.00 1.41
CA LEU A 69 7.91 -2.40 0.00
C LEU A 69 8.88 -3.58 -0.15
N GLU A 70 9.99 -3.58 0.60
CA GLU A 70 10.92 -4.72 0.67
C GLU A 70 10.19 -5.97 1.18
N ARG A 71 9.38 -5.82 2.24
CA ARG A 71 8.57 -6.90 2.79
C ARG A 71 7.53 -7.43 1.80
N LEU A 72 6.95 -6.59 0.94
CA LEU A 72 6.01 -7.01 -0.09
C LEU A 72 6.68 -7.88 -1.15
N ASP A 73 7.89 -7.51 -1.58
CA ASP A 73 8.66 -8.30 -2.55
C ASP A 73 9.05 -9.68 -1.97
N ASP A 74 9.45 -9.73 -0.70
CA ASP A 74 9.68 -10.99 0.02
C ASP A 74 8.41 -11.83 0.15
N THR A 75 7.29 -11.18 0.45
CA THR A 75 5.97 -11.83 0.56
C THR A 75 5.59 -12.50 -0.75
N ARG A 76 5.76 -11.80 -1.88
CA ARG A 76 5.50 -12.35 -3.20
C ARG A 76 6.31 -13.62 -3.46
N ARG A 77 7.62 -13.60 -3.14
CA ARG A 77 8.52 -14.75 -3.31
C ARG A 77 8.06 -15.96 -2.50
N VAL A 78 7.81 -15.75 -1.21
CA VAL A 78 7.34 -16.80 -0.29
C VAL A 78 6.03 -17.43 -0.77
N LEU A 79 5.07 -16.61 -1.23
CA LEU A 79 3.79 -17.12 -1.74
C LEU A 79 3.97 -17.97 -2.99
N SER A 80 4.88 -17.58 -3.90
CA SER A 80 5.20 -18.37 -5.09
C SER A 80 5.90 -19.70 -4.76
N GLU A 81 6.83 -19.70 -3.79
CA GLU A 81 7.52 -20.92 -3.33
C GLU A 81 6.53 -21.90 -2.68
N VAL A 82 5.67 -21.42 -1.78
CA VAL A 82 4.65 -22.25 -1.14
C VAL A 82 3.65 -22.78 -2.17
N HIS A 83 3.22 -21.96 -3.12
CA HIS A 83 2.33 -22.41 -4.19
C HIS A 83 2.93 -23.56 -5.00
N ALA A 84 4.17 -23.42 -5.50
CA ALA A 84 4.84 -24.49 -6.25
C ALA A 84 4.97 -25.78 -5.43
N ARG A 85 5.28 -25.65 -4.14
CA ARG A 85 5.41 -26.80 -3.23
C ARG A 85 4.08 -27.51 -3.00
N LEU A 86 3.01 -26.76 -2.75
CA LEU A 86 1.67 -27.33 -2.54
C LEU A 86 1.14 -28.00 -3.81
N THR A 87 1.37 -27.42 -4.99
CA THR A 87 1.01 -28.03 -6.27
C THR A 87 1.70 -29.38 -6.47
N SER A 88 3.03 -29.44 -6.29
CA SER A 88 3.78 -30.70 -6.38
C SER A 88 3.36 -31.72 -5.32
N GLY A 89 2.99 -31.26 -4.12
CA GLY A 89 2.45 -32.12 -3.07
C GLY A 89 1.10 -32.74 -3.41
N ALA A 90 0.19 -31.93 -3.96
CA ALA A 90 -1.13 -32.36 -4.39
C ALA A 90 -1.04 -33.40 -5.53
N GLU A 91 -0.15 -33.19 -6.51
CA GLU A 91 0.10 -34.15 -7.59
C GLU A 91 0.61 -35.51 -7.08
N ARG A 92 1.33 -35.52 -5.96
CA ARG A 92 1.81 -36.75 -5.28
C ARG A 92 0.78 -37.38 -4.34
N GLY A 93 -0.42 -36.82 -4.23
CA GLY A 93 -1.48 -37.31 -3.35
C GLY A 93 -1.23 -37.08 -1.85
N ILE A 94 -0.34 -36.14 -1.50
CA ILE A 94 -0.10 -35.77 -0.09
C ILE A 94 -1.23 -34.84 0.37
N ASP A 95 -1.68 -35.01 1.62
CA ASP A 95 -2.72 -34.17 2.21
C ASP A 95 -2.21 -32.73 2.43
N ILE A 96 -2.63 -31.82 1.55
CA ILE A 96 -2.31 -30.39 1.59
C ILE A 96 -3.20 -29.57 2.54
N SER A 97 -4.17 -30.20 3.22
CA SER A 97 -5.23 -29.59 4.04
C SER A 97 -6.19 -28.65 3.29
N PRO A 98 -7.39 -28.38 3.85
CA PRO A 98 -8.33 -27.42 3.26
C PRO A 98 -7.77 -26.00 3.12
N ALA A 99 -6.86 -25.59 4.01
CA ALA A 99 -6.21 -24.28 3.90
C ALA A 99 -5.23 -24.22 2.73
N GLY A 100 -4.56 -25.33 2.41
CA GLY A 100 -3.67 -25.44 1.25
C GLY A 100 -4.43 -25.42 -0.06
N GLU A 101 -5.53 -26.18 -0.15
CA GLU A 101 -6.45 -26.14 -1.30
C GLU A 101 -6.94 -24.71 -1.56
N TRP A 102 -7.42 -24.04 -0.52
CA TRP A 102 -7.91 -22.68 -0.65
C TRP A 102 -6.82 -21.70 -1.11
N LEU A 103 -5.57 -21.86 -0.67
CA LEU A 103 -4.44 -21.06 -1.15
C LEU A 103 -4.11 -21.33 -2.63
N LEU A 104 -4.21 -22.58 -3.09
CA LEU A 104 -3.99 -22.94 -4.49
C LEU A 104 -5.08 -22.32 -5.39
N ASP A 105 -6.35 -22.53 -5.04
CA ASP A 105 -7.51 -22.05 -5.81
C ASP A 105 -7.53 -20.53 -5.96
N ASN A 106 -7.07 -19.81 -4.92
CA ASN A 106 -7.14 -18.36 -4.85
C ASN A 106 -5.79 -17.66 -5.08
N SER A 107 -4.77 -18.38 -5.52
CA SER A 107 -3.42 -17.86 -5.76
C SER A 107 -3.41 -16.64 -6.71
N HIS A 108 -4.22 -16.69 -7.77
CA HIS A 108 -4.34 -15.61 -8.75
C HIS A 108 -4.86 -14.29 -8.14
N ILE A 109 -5.81 -14.35 -7.20
CA ILE A 109 -6.37 -13.18 -6.51
C ILE A 109 -5.30 -12.51 -5.65
N VAL A 110 -4.52 -13.32 -4.93
CA VAL A 110 -3.47 -12.78 -4.06
C VAL A 110 -2.38 -12.10 -4.91
N GLN A 111 -1.97 -12.72 -6.02
CA GLN A 111 -0.98 -12.13 -6.94
C GLN A 111 -1.49 -10.84 -7.60
N GLU A 112 -2.79 -10.77 -7.94
CA GLU A 112 -3.43 -9.56 -8.43
C GLU A 112 -3.30 -8.41 -7.42
N HIS A 113 -3.69 -8.65 -6.17
CA HIS A 113 -3.60 -7.62 -5.12
C HIS A 113 -2.16 -7.22 -4.79
N VAL A 114 -1.20 -8.15 -4.81
CA VAL A 114 0.23 -7.82 -4.66
C VAL A 114 0.67 -6.80 -5.73
N ARG A 115 0.21 -6.99 -6.98
CA ARG A 115 0.53 -6.08 -8.09
C ARG A 115 -0.18 -4.73 -7.94
N GLU A 116 -1.47 -4.74 -7.59
CA GLU A 116 -2.24 -3.51 -7.32
C GLU A 116 -1.61 -2.66 -6.21
N ILE A 117 -1.14 -3.29 -5.12
CA ILE A 117 -0.45 -2.59 -4.04
C ILE A 117 0.78 -1.85 -4.58
N ARG A 118 1.59 -2.51 -5.42
CA ARG A 118 2.81 -1.92 -5.99
C ARG A 118 2.48 -0.74 -6.92
N THR A 119 1.41 -0.84 -7.71
CA THR A 119 0.96 0.24 -8.59
C THR A 119 0.43 1.44 -7.80
N ASN A 120 -0.37 1.18 -6.75
CA ASN A 120 -1.06 2.22 -5.98
C ASN A 120 -0.22 2.81 -4.84
N LEU A 121 0.95 2.25 -4.55
CA LEU A 121 1.88 2.76 -3.54
C LEU A 121 3.27 3.00 -4.14
N PRO A 122 3.40 3.97 -5.08
CA PRO A 122 4.71 4.35 -5.59
C PRO A 122 5.60 4.91 -4.46
N GLY A 123 6.91 4.77 -4.61
CA GLY A 123 7.87 5.16 -3.57
C GLY A 123 7.74 6.63 -3.13
N GLY A 124 7.39 7.53 -4.05
CA GLY A 124 7.13 8.94 -3.72
C GLY A 124 5.95 9.11 -2.78
N TYR A 125 4.81 8.48 -3.08
CA TYR A 125 3.62 8.54 -2.23
C TYR A 125 3.87 7.90 -0.85
N TYR A 126 4.56 6.76 -0.80
CA TYR A 126 4.94 6.12 0.46
C TYR A 126 5.77 7.04 1.37
N GLN A 127 6.69 7.83 0.80
CA GLN A 127 7.54 8.75 1.55
C GLN A 127 6.78 9.95 2.13
N GLU A 128 5.62 10.29 1.57
CA GLU A 128 4.78 11.38 2.05
C GLU A 128 3.89 10.97 3.23
N LEU A 129 3.73 9.66 3.47
CA LEU A 129 2.89 9.16 4.55
C LEU A 129 3.55 9.38 5.92
N PRO A 130 2.81 9.93 6.92
CA PRO A 130 3.30 10.09 8.28
C PRO A 130 3.69 8.75 8.93
N LYS A 131 4.94 8.67 9.39
CA LYS A 131 5.51 7.46 10.02
C LYS A 131 5.48 7.53 11.54
N LEU A 132 5.30 6.38 12.18
CA LEU A 132 5.31 6.24 13.64
C LEU A 132 6.72 6.35 14.20
N ALA A 133 6.85 7.03 15.34
CA ALA A 133 8.10 7.21 16.08
C ALA A 133 8.29 6.18 17.20
N ASN A 134 7.23 5.46 17.58
CA ASN A 134 7.19 4.54 18.70
C ASN A 134 6.33 3.32 18.40
N GLY A 135 6.47 2.27 19.21
CA GLY A 135 5.71 1.03 19.10
C GLY A 135 6.44 -0.07 18.32
N THR A 136 5.76 -1.21 18.15
CA THR A 136 6.27 -2.38 17.42
C THR A 136 6.44 -2.09 15.93
N LEU A 137 5.64 -1.17 15.39
CA LEU A 137 5.69 -0.69 14.00
C LEU A 137 6.32 0.70 13.88
N ALA A 138 7.33 1.01 14.70
CA ALA A 138 8.14 2.22 14.49
C ALA A 138 8.72 2.24 13.07
N ASP A 139 8.82 3.44 12.48
CA ASP A 139 9.20 3.72 11.07
C ASP A 139 8.19 3.28 9.99
N TYR A 140 7.09 2.62 10.34
CA TYR A 140 6.00 2.32 9.40
C TYR A 140 4.99 3.49 9.33
N PRO A 141 4.28 3.65 8.20
CA PRO A 141 3.16 4.59 8.12
C PRO A 141 2.11 4.32 9.21
N ARG A 142 1.60 5.34 9.89
CA ARG A 142 0.58 5.13 10.95
C ARG A 142 -0.69 4.48 10.42
N VAL A 143 -1.03 4.73 9.17
CA VAL A 143 -2.17 4.10 8.48
C VAL A 143 -1.98 2.59 8.27
N TYR A 144 -0.73 2.13 8.25
CA TYR A 144 -0.44 0.70 8.24
C TYR A 144 -0.76 0.07 9.59
N ASP A 145 -0.35 0.70 10.69
CA ASP A 145 -0.68 0.21 12.05
C ASP A 145 -2.18 0.19 12.29
N VAL A 146 -2.91 1.23 11.85
CA VAL A 146 -4.38 1.25 11.84
C VAL A 146 -4.98 0.04 11.11
N ALA A 147 -4.43 -0.31 9.95
CA ALA A 147 -4.88 -1.48 9.18
C ALA A 147 -4.57 -2.81 9.90
N ILE A 148 -3.35 -2.95 10.45
CA ILE A 148 -2.92 -4.14 11.19
C ILE A 148 -3.77 -4.36 12.44
N GLU A 149 -4.03 -3.31 13.21
CA GLU A 149 -4.84 -3.35 14.42
C GLU A 149 -6.31 -3.70 14.12
N LEU A 150 -6.89 -3.14 13.05
CA LEU A 150 -8.22 -3.52 12.61
C LEU A 150 -8.28 -5.01 12.22
N ILE A 151 -7.33 -5.48 11.41
CA ILE A 151 -7.25 -6.88 10.96
C ILE A 151 -7.06 -7.83 12.15
N ALA A 152 -6.21 -7.47 13.12
CA ALA A 152 -5.91 -8.27 14.29
C ALA A 152 -7.18 -8.53 15.13
N HIS A 153 -8.01 -7.51 15.30
CA HIS A 153 -9.20 -7.54 16.16
C HIS A 153 -10.51 -7.84 15.43
N SER A 154 -10.43 -8.14 14.12
CA SER A 154 -11.58 -8.57 13.30
C SER A 154 -11.42 -9.98 12.72
N GLU A 155 -10.42 -10.76 13.17
CA GLU A 155 -10.07 -12.08 12.60
C GLU A 155 -9.83 -12.06 11.06
N GLY A 156 -9.40 -10.90 10.55
CA GLY A 156 -9.22 -10.67 9.12
C GLY A 156 -10.52 -10.51 8.34
N HIS A 157 -11.68 -10.44 8.98
CA HIS A 157 -12.96 -10.12 8.35
C HIS A 157 -13.14 -8.59 8.27
N LEU A 158 -13.18 -8.04 7.07
CA LEU A 158 -13.29 -6.61 6.81
C LEU A 158 -14.58 -6.30 6.04
N SER A 159 -15.29 -5.28 6.49
CA SER A 159 -16.49 -4.75 5.88
C SER A 159 -16.42 -3.22 5.84
N LEU A 160 -17.20 -2.58 4.98
CA LEU A 160 -17.25 -1.11 4.97
C LEU A 160 -17.65 -0.55 6.34
N GLU A 161 -18.54 -1.23 7.05
CA GLU A 161 -19.01 -0.85 8.38
C GLU A 161 -17.87 -0.82 9.41
N ASN A 162 -17.09 -1.91 9.53
CA ASN A 162 -16.05 -1.98 10.54
C ASN A 162 -14.85 -1.06 10.21
N ILE A 163 -14.51 -0.91 8.92
CA ILE A 163 -13.49 0.05 8.46
C ILE A 163 -13.94 1.47 8.80
N THR A 164 -15.18 1.83 8.46
CA THR A 164 -15.75 3.15 8.73
C THR A 164 -15.80 3.44 10.22
N LEU A 165 -16.28 2.50 11.03
CA LEU A 165 -16.31 2.64 12.48
C LEU A 165 -14.90 2.90 13.03
N PHE A 166 -13.93 2.06 12.66
CA PHE A 166 -12.57 2.18 13.20
C PHE A 166 -11.93 3.52 12.85
N VAL A 167 -12.00 3.90 11.57
CA VAL A 167 -11.39 5.15 11.06
C VAL A 167 -12.07 6.37 11.65
N ARG A 168 -13.42 6.38 11.73
CA ARG A 168 -14.16 7.46 12.36
C ARG A 168 -13.79 7.64 13.83
N GLU A 169 -13.71 6.55 14.58
CA GLU A 169 -13.39 6.61 16.01
C GLU A 169 -11.93 6.97 16.26
N TYR A 170 -11.01 6.52 15.42
CA TYR A 170 -9.62 6.95 15.44
C TYR A 170 -9.50 8.47 15.22
N GLN A 171 -10.19 9.00 14.20
CA GLN A 171 -10.14 10.41 13.83
C GLN A 171 -10.72 11.37 14.87
N LYS A 172 -11.54 10.90 15.82
CA LYS A 172 -12.01 11.71 16.97
C LYS A 172 -10.86 12.15 17.89
N VAL A 173 -9.73 11.47 17.85
CA VAL A 173 -8.55 11.81 18.65
C VAL A 173 -7.52 12.56 17.81
N THR A 174 -7.19 12.01 16.63
CA THR A 174 -6.16 12.56 15.75
C THR A 174 -6.65 12.50 14.31
N PRO A 175 -6.82 13.63 13.61
CA PRO A 175 -7.28 13.63 12.23
C PRO A 175 -6.26 12.98 11.30
N LEU A 176 -6.78 12.27 10.29
CA LEU A 176 -5.98 11.69 9.21
C LEU A 176 -5.97 12.66 8.03
N ARG A 177 -4.82 12.78 7.37
CA ARG A 177 -4.68 13.59 6.16
C ARG A 177 -5.42 12.95 4.98
N MET A 178 -5.76 13.73 3.96
CA MET A 178 -6.34 13.22 2.71
C MET A 178 -5.47 12.12 2.11
N GLY A 179 -4.15 12.35 2.01
CA GLY A 179 -3.21 11.36 1.52
C GLY A 179 -3.17 10.08 2.36
N GLU A 180 -3.54 10.14 3.65
CA GLU A 180 -3.60 8.96 4.51
C GLU A 180 -4.91 8.19 4.34
N LEU A 181 -6.04 8.88 4.20
CA LEU A 181 -7.33 8.26 3.93
C LEU A 181 -7.29 7.47 2.61
N TRP A 182 -6.64 8.03 1.57
CA TRP A 182 -6.41 7.35 0.30
C TRP A 182 -5.46 6.13 0.40
N ALA A 183 -4.62 6.06 1.43
CA ALA A 183 -3.71 4.95 1.63
C ALA A 183 -4.38 3.76 2.34
N ILE A 184 -5.48 3.97 3.07
CA ILE A 184 -6.20 2.92 3.83
C ILE A 184 -6.48 1.66 3.00
N PRO A 185 -7.02 1.73 1.76
CA PRO A 185 -7.32 0.53 0.96
C PRO A 185 -6.06 -0.31 0.74
N THR A 186 -4.97 0.35 0.38
CA THR A 186 -3.69 -0.29 0.10
C THR A 186 -3.04 -0.86 1.35
N MET A 187 -3.17 -0.17 2.50
CA MET A 187 -2.67 -0.67 3.79
C MET A 187 -3.44 -1.89 4.27
N LEU A 188 -4.76 -1.92 4.10
CA LEU A 188 -5.60 -3.08 4.41
C LEU A 188 -5.23 -4.27 3.51
N ARG A 189 -5.11 -4.06 2.19
CA ARG A 189 -4.64 -5.10 1.26
C ARG A 189 -3.28 -5.66 1.70
N LEU A 190 -2.33 -4.79 2.05
CA LEU A 190 -1.00 -5.23 2.46
C LEU A 190 -1.02 -6.03 3.77
N GLY A 191 -1.80 -5.60 4.76
CA GLY A 191 -1.98 -6.35 6.01
C GLY A 191 -2.60 -7.72 5.80
N LEU A 192 -3.61 -7.83 4.92
CA LEU A 192 -4.22 -9.11 4.57
C LEU A 192 -3.25 -10.04 3.83
N VAL A 193 -2.49 -9.50 2.86
CA VAL A 193 -1.48 -10.26 2.11
C VAL A 193 -0.36 -10.77 3.02
N GLU A 194 0.10 -9.96 3.98
CA GLU A 194 1.06 -10.40 4.98
C GLU A 194 0.47 -11.50 5.90
N ASN A 195 -0.82 -11.42 6.24
CA ASN A 195 -1.50 -12.50 6.95
C ASN A 195 -1.59 -13.79 6.12
N ILE A 196 -1.91 -13.70 4.84
CA ILE A 196 -1.93 -14.83 3.93
C ILE A 196 -0.54 -15.47 3.87
N ARG A 197 0.52 -14.68 3.69
CA ARG A 197 1.90 -15.19 3.73
C ARG A 197 2.21 -15.96 5.01
N ARG A 198 1.85 -15.42 6.17
CA ARG A 198 2.03 -16.11 7.47
C ARG A 198 1.30 -17.45 7.48
N MET A 199 0.07 -17.50 6.95
CA MET A 199 -0.68 -18.75 6.87
C MET A 199 -0.09 -19.71 5.84
N SER A 200 0.39 -19.24 4.70
CA SER A 200 1.09 -20.04 3.69
C SER A 200 2.35 -20.69 4.27
N LEU A 201 3.14 -19.96 5.06
CA LEU A 201 4.30 -20.53 5.77
C LEU A 201 3.88 -21.63 6.76
N ARG A 202 2.77 -21.44 7.49
CA ARG A 202 2.23 -22.48 8.40
C ARG A 202 1.73 -23.71 7.65
N VAL A 203 1.03 -23.52 6.53
CA VAL A 203 0.57 -24.61 5.68
C VAL A 203 1.76 -25.37 5.10
N SER A 204 2.82 -24.67 4.66
CA SER A 204 4.05 -25.33 4.24
C SER A 204 4.72 -26.08 5.39
N ALA A 205 4.87 -25.50 6.58
CA ALA A 205 5.47 -26.22 7.71
C ALA A 205 4.69 -27.49 8.07
N ARG A 206 3.35 -27.42 8.07
CA ARG A 206 2.48 -28.59 8.24
C ARG A 206 2.75 -29.64 7.16
N PHE A 207 2.82 -29.22 5.90
CA PHE A 207 3.07 -30.11 4.78
C PHE A 207 4.37 -30.90 4.98
N ASP A 208 5.43 -30.25 5.46
CA ASP A 208 6.73 -30.87 5.73
C ASP A 208 6.63 -31.90 6.84
N GLU A 209 5.90 -31.59 7.91
CA GLU A 209 5.67 -32.50 9.03
C GLU A 209 4.84 -33.73 8.61
N VAL A 210 3.84 -33.55 7.74
CA VAL A 210 3.03 -34.65 7.18
C VAL A 210 3.88 -35.54 6.28
N GLU A 211 4.68 -34.95 5.39
CA GLU A 211 5.58 -35.70 4.50
C GLU A 211 6.62 -36.50 5.28
N LEU A 212 7.20 -35.92 6.34
CA LEU A 212 8.13 -36.61 7.24
C LEU A 212 7.44 -37.75 8.01
N ALA A 213 6.22 -37.53 8.50
CA ALA A 213 5.45 -38.57 9.20
C ALA A 213 5.14 -39.75 8.28
N ASP A 214 4.72 -39.49 7.05
CA ASP A 214 4.43 -40.52 6.06
C ASP A 214 5.70 -41.31 5.67
N LEU A 215 6.84 -40.63 5.55
CA LEU A 215 8.12 -41.28 5.27
C LEU A 215 8.55 -42.23 6.40
N TRP A 216 8.50 -41.76 7.64
CA TRP A 216 8.88 -42.58 8.80
C TRP A 216 7.94 -43.74 9.02
N ALA A 217 6.62 -43.52 8.91
CA ALA A 217 5.64 -44.58 9.01
C ALA A 217 5.89 -45.64 7.93
N LYS A 218 6.04 -45.22 6.66
CA LYS A 218 6.33 -46.15 5.56
C LYS A 218 7.61 -46.95 5.78
N ARG A 219 8.67 -46.32 6.32
CA ARG A 219 9.94 -46.99 6.61
C ARG A 219 9.79 -48.09 7.67
N LEU A 220 9.07 -47.81 8.75
CA LEU A 220 8.78 -48.78 9.81
C LEU A 220 7.84 -49.90 9.33
N MET A 221 6.85 -49.57 8.51
CA MET A 221 5.92 -50.54 7.92
C MET A 221 6.66 -51.54 7.01
N LEU A 222 7.52 -51.04 6.10
CA LEU A 222 8.35 -51.89 5.24
C LEU A 222 9.31 -52.76 6.06
N ALA A 223 9.93 -52.18 7.10
CA ALA A 223 10.82 -52.93 7.99
C ALA A 223 10.12 -54.04 8.77
N ASN A 224 8.87 -53.81 9.17
CA ASN A 224 8.03 -54.81 9.85
C ASN A 224 7.68 -56.00 8.93
N ASP A 225 7.42 -55.73 7.65
CA ASP A 225 7.17 -56.78 6.65
C ASP A 225 8.43 -57.59 6.30
N ASP A 226 9.60 -56.94 6.32
CA ASP A 226 10.87 -57.58 5.99
C ASP A 226 11.33 -58.57 7.08
N SER A 227 11.62 -58.09 8.30
CA SER A 227 11.99 -58.95 9.43
C SER A 227 12.04 -58.21 10.78
N PRO A 228 11.88 -58.90 11.92
CA PRO A 228 12.00 -58.29 13.25
C PRO A 228 13.35 -57.60 13.51
N ALA A 229 14.45 -58.08 12.92
CA ALA A 229 15.78 -57.48 13.07
C ALA A 229 15.93 -56.17 12.30
N VAL A 230 15.28 -56.05 11.13
CA VAL A 230 15.24 -54.80 10.36
C VAL A 230 14.34 -53.78 11.05
N LEU A 231 13.19 -54.22 11.58
CA LEU A 231 12.31 -53.37 12.39
C LEU A 231 13.01 -52.79 13.62
N ALA A 232 13.74 -53.61 14.39
CA ALA A 232 14.48 -53.14 15.55
C ALA A 232 15.50 -52.04 15.17
N ARG A 233 16.27 -52.25 14.11
CA ARG A 233 17.24 -51.26 13.61
C ARG A 233 16.58 -49.95 13.19
N GLU A 234 15.42 -50.03 12.54
CA GLU A 234 14.70 -48.85 12.08
C GLU A 234 14.01 -48.10 13.22
N LEU A 235 13.55 -48.81 14.25
CA LEU A 235 13.10 -48.22 15.51
C LEU A 235 14.25 -47.52 16.24
N ASP A 236 15.43 -48.13 16.34
CA ASP A 236 16.60 -47.50 16.94
C ASP A 236 16.99 -46.22 16.17
N ALA A 237 16.99 -46.28 14.84
CA ALA A 237 17.26 -45.11 14.00
C ALA A 237 16.21 -44.00 14.17
N PHE A 238 14.94 -44.37 14.40
CA PHE A 238 13.89 -43.41 14.72
C PHE A 238 14.12 -42.77 16.07
N ILE A 239 14.42 -43.54 17.12
CA ILE A 239 14.69 -43.02 18.47
C ILE A 239 15.87 -42.03 18.44
N GLU A 240 16.97 -42.38 17.78
CA GLU A 240 18.17 -41.54 17.69
C GLU A 240 17.98 -40.25 16.90
N LYS A 241 17.11 -40.25 15.87
CA LYS A 241 16.97 -39.14 14.90
C LYS A 241 15.51 -38.77 14.63
N HIS A 242 14.66 -38.86 15.65
CA HIS A 242 13.25 -38.53 15.49
C HIS A 242 13.09 -37.02 15.19
N PRO A 243 12.17 -36.65 14.29
CA PRO A 243 11.76 -35.27 14.15
C PRO A 243 11.03 -34.80 15.42
N PRO A 244 10.91 -33.47 15.65
CA PRO A 244 10.19 -32.96 16.82
C PRO A 244 8.75 -33.50 16.85
N PHE A 245 8.29 -33.98 18.01
CA PHE A 245 6.93 -34.48 18.22
C PHE A 245 5.90 -33.35 18.28
N THR A 246 5.73 -32.69 17.14
CA THR A 246 4.66 -31.72 16.96
C THR A 246 3.31 -32.44 16.94
N PRO A 247 2.21 -31.75 17.32
CA PRO A 247 0.87 -32.33 17.25
C PRO A 247 0.49 -32.86 15.86
N ILE A 248 0.96 -32.21 14.79
CA ILE A 248 0.69 -32.61 13.40
C ILE A 248 1.43 -33.90 13.07
N PHE A 249 2.74 -33.95 13.36
CA PHE A 249 3.57 -35.13 13.11
C PHE A 249 3.01 -36.35 13.83
N VAL A 250 2.80 -36.26 15.16
CA VAL A 250 2.31 -37.37 15.99
C VAL A 250 0.95 -37.87 15.50
N THR A 251 0.03 -36.95 15.19
CA THR A 251 -1.31 -37.31 14.69
C THR A 251 -1.21 -38.08 13.37
N ARG A 252 -0.44 -37.57 12.40
CA ARG A 252 -0.30 -38.18 11.08
C ARG A 252 0.42 -39.53 11.16
N PHE A 253 1.52 -39.59 11.90
CA PHE A 253 2.34 -40.78 12.07
C PHE A 253 1.57 -41.92 12.73
N LEU A 254 0.91 -41.66 13.86
CA LEU A 254 0.10 -42.68 14.54
C LEU A 254 -1.11 -43.10 13.71
N HIS A 255 -1.75 -42.17 12.98
CA HIS A 255 -2.83 -42.52 12.05
C HIS A 255 -2.35 -43.49 10.96
N GLN A 256 -1.17 -43.25 10.39
CA GLN A 256 -0.60 -44.09 9.35
C GLN A 256 -0.22 -45.49 9.87
N ILE A 257 0.40 -45.57 11.06
CA ILE A 257 0.75 -46.86 11.67
C ILE A 257 -0.50 -47.64 12.09
N ARG A 258 -1.49 -46.99 12.71
CA ARG A 258 -2.78 -47.63 13.09
C ARG A 258 -3.58 -48.12 11.89
N GLY A 259 -3.44 -47.44 10.75
CA GLY A 259 -4.02 -47.87 9.48
C GLY A 259 -3.32 -49.09 8.88
N TYR A 260 -2.11 -49.42 9.33
CA TYR A 260 -1.30 -50.51 8.81
C TYR A 260 -1.37 -51.76 9.69
N GLN A 261 -2.23 -52.71 9.30
CA GLN A 261 -2.41 -54.05 9.89
C GLN A 261 -2.81 -54.06 11.39
N VAL A 262 -3.54 -55.09 11.81
CA VAL A 262 -4.00 -55.23 13.22
C VAL A 262 -2.84 -55.52 14.20
N ASN A 263 -1.65 -55.87 13.69
CA ASN A 263 -0.56 -56.49 14.47
C ASN A 263 0.79 -55.74 14.43
N PHE A 264 0.81 -54.39 14.41
CA PHE A 264 2.05 -53.67 14.70
C PHE A 264 2.37 -53.77 16.21
N THR A 265 3.11 -54.81 16.58
CA THR A 265 3.40 -55.18 17.98
C THR A 265 3.99 -54.03 18.81
N PRO A 266 4.88 -53.16 18.28
CA PRO A 266 5.44 -52.03 19.03
C PRO A 266 4.50 -50.83 19.20
N LEU A 267 3.25 -50.84 18.72
CA LEU A 267 2.39 -49.65 18.70
C LEU A 267 2.19 -49.03 20.09
N ILE A 268 1.84 -49.84 21.08
CA ILE A 268 1.55 -49.35 22.44
C ILE A 268 2.81 -48.75 23.06
N TRP A 269 3.95 -49.42 22.89
CA TRP A 269 5.24 -48.92 23.37
C TRP A 269 5.62 -47.61 22.68
N LEU A 270 5.42 -47.52 21.36
CA LEU A 270 5.72 -46.32 20.58
C LEU A 270 4.83 -45.13 20.99
N GLU A 271 3.54 -45.38 21.25
CA GLU A 271 2.62 -44.37 21.76
C GLU A 271 3.02 -43.87 23.16
N GLN A 272 3.44 -44.77 24.04
CA GLN A 272 3.95 -44.41 25.37
C GLN A 272 5.25 -43.61 25.27
N TRP A 273 6.20 -44.05 24.46
CA TRP A 273 7.48 -43.37 24.28
C TRP A 273 7.31 -41.97 23.66
N ILE A 274 6.45 -41.81 22.66
CA ILE A 274 6.13 -40.48 22.10
C ILE A 274 5.46 -39.59 23.16
N ALA A 275 4.68 -40.14 24.09
CA ALA A 275 4.04 -39.38 25.16
C ALA A 275 5.01 -38.95 26.28
N GLU A 276 6.21 -39.55 26.37
CA GLU A 276 7.26 -39.13 27.31
C GLU A 276 7.86 -37.77 26.90
N ASP A 277 8.13 -37.58 25.60
CA ASP A 277 8.77 -36.38 25.05
C ASP A 277 7.82 -35.47 24.22
N GLY A 278 6.56 -35.87 24.05
CA GLY A 278 5.60 -35.23 23.16
C GLY A 278 4.15 -35.27 23.65
N PRO A 279 3.19 -34.70 22.88
CA PRO A 279 1.78 -34.79 23.23
C PRO A 279 1.25 -36.20 23.05
N SER A 280 0.45 -36.68 24.01
CA SER A 280 -0.34 -37.92 23.84
C SER A 280 -1.19 -37.85 22.56
N ALA A 281 -1.50 -39.00 21.96
CA ALA A 281 -2.27 -39.09 20.72
C ALA A 281 -3.56 -38.24 20.72
N GLU A 282 -4.36 -38.30 21.79
CA GLU A 282 -5.61 -37.55 21.90
C GLU A 282 -5.39 -36.03 21.89
N VAL A 283 -4.46 -35.56 22.74
CA VAL A 283 -4.06 -34.14 22.80
C VAL A 283 -3.46 -33.66 21.48
N ALA A 284 -2.68 -34.51 20.80
CA ALA A 284 -2.09 -34.22 19.49
C ALA A 284 -3.19 -33.98 18.43
N VAL A 285 -4.20 -34.86 18.38
CA VAL A 285 -5.34 -34.74 17.47
C VAL A 285 -6.11 -33.45 17.72
N THR A 286 -6.48 -33.16 18.97
CA THR A 286 -7.22 -31.92 19.30
C THR A 286 -6.43 -30.67 18.91
N LYS A 287 -5.13 -30.62 19.22
CA LYS A 287 -4.26 -29.48 18.88
C LYS A 287 -4.09 -29.33 17.37
N SER A 288 -3.85 -30.43 16.65
CA SER A 288 -3.69 -30.43 15.19
C SER A 288 -4.96 -29.96 14.47
N ASN A 289 -6.14 -30.47 14.87
CA ASN A 289 -7.43 -30.06 14.31
C ASN A 289 -7.70 -28.57 14.57
N ARG A 290 -7.44 -28.08 15.79
CA ARG A 290 -7.58 -26.66 16.12
C ARG A 290 -6.66 -25.79 15.26
N MET A 291 -5.40 -26.17 15.09
CA MET A 291 -4.44 -25.43 14.26
C MET A 291 -4.88 -25.37 12.78
N THR A 292 -5.35 -26.49 12.24
CA THR A 292 -5.83 -26.60 10.86
C THR A 292 -7.07 -25.74 10.64
N ALA A 293 -8.08 -25.87 11.52
CA ALA A 293 -9.31 -25.07 11.44
C ALA A 293 -9.03 -23.57 11.55
N LEU A 294 -8.18 -23.16 12.49
CA LEU A 294 -7.80 -21.74 12.63
C LEU A 294 -7.09 -21.20 11.40
N THR A 295 -6.21 -21.98 10.78
CA THR A 295 -5.48 -21.57 9.58
C THR A 295 -6.45 -21.42 8.41
N GLN A 296 -7.35 -22.38 8.22
CA GLN A 296 -8.38 -22.35 7.18
C GLN A 296 -9.28 -21.12 7.30
N VAL A 297 -9.83 -20.84 8.49
CA VAL A 297 -10.73 -19.69 8.71
C VAL A 297 -10.02 -18.37 8.40
N THR A 298 -8.77 -18.19 8.84
CA THR A 298 -8.05 -16.93 8.54
C THR A 298 -7.71 -16.77 7.07
N VAL A 299 -7.29 -17.84 6.39
CA VAL A 299 -7.04 -17.78 4.94
C VAL A 299 -8.33 -17.40 4.20
N ALA A 300 -9.45 -18.05 4.54
CA ALA A 300 -10.76 -17.77 3.94
C ALA A 300 -11.23 -16.33 4.21
N ASN A 301 -11.11 -15.84 5.45
CA ASN A 301 -11.45 -14.47 5.83
C ASN A 301 -10.56 -13.45 5.09
N CYS A 302 -9.25 -13.67 5.02
CA CYS A 302 -8.35 -12.74 4.35
C CYS A 302 -8.65 -12.63 2.85
N ILE A 303 -8.92 -13.75 2.17
CA ILE A 303 -9.26 -13.74 0.74
C ILE A 303 -10.63 -13.10 0.50
N THR A 304 -11.62 -13.41 1.34
CA THR A 304 -12.94 -12.77 1.27
C THR A 304 -12.83 -11.26 1.47
N SER A 305 -12.06 -10.81 2.46
CA SER A 305 -11.82 -9.40 2.73
C SER A 305 -11.05 -8.69 1.62
N LEU A 306 -10.09 -9.35 0.97
CA LEU A 306 -9.41 -8.81 -0.20
C LEU A 306 -10.41 -8.54 -1.34
N ARG A 307 -11.31 -9.50 -1.61
CA ARG A 307 -12.40 -9.31 -2.59
C ARG A 307 -13.36 -8.20 -2.18
N THR A 308 -13.70 -8.10 -0.90
CA THR A 308 -14.54 -7.00 -0.39
C THR A 308 -13.89 -5.66 -0.64
N ILE A 309 -12.63 -5.48 -0.25
CA ILE A 309 -11.85 -4.24 -0.48
C ILE A 309 -11.80 -3.87 -1.96
N ALA A 310 -11.69 -4.84 -2.86
CA ALA A 310 -11.67 -4.61 -4.30
C ALA A 310 -13.00 -4.04 -4.84
N ARG A 311 -14.13 -4.36 -4.20
CA ARG A 311 -15.48 -3.98 -4.63
C ARG A 311 -15.99 -2.68 -4.02
N LEU A 312 -15.36 -2.18 -2.96
CA LEU A 312 -15.80 -0.96 -2.27
C LEU A 312 -15.52 0.29 -3.12
N ASP A 313 -16.47 1.24 -3.12
CA ASP A 313 -16.22 2.58 -3.64
C ASP A 313 -15.42 3.40 -2.61
N TRP A 314 -14.11 3.44 -2.82
CA TRP A 314 -13.21 4.18 -1.96
C TRP A 314 -13.37 5.70 -2.07
N LYS A 315 -14.00 6.21 -3.14
CA LYS A 315 -14.27 7.65 -3.30
C LYS A 315 -15.25 8.12 -2.25
N ASP A 316 -16.39 7.43 -2.14
CA ASP A 316 -17.43 7.74 -1.16
C ASP A 316 -16.92 7.56 0.27
N PHE A 317 -16.14 6.51 0.51
CA PHE A 317 -15.50 6.30 1.80
C PHE A 317 -14.62 7.49 2.18
N VAL A 318 -13.68 7.90 1.32
CA VAL A 318 -12.76 9.01 1.61
C VAL A 318 -13.50 10.32 1.83
N GLU A 319 -14.49 10.65 1.00
CA GLU A 319 -15.30 11.86 1.18
C GLU A 319 -16.07 11.84 2.51
N SER A 320 -16.66 10.71 2.89
CA SER A 320 -17.40 10.61 4.16
C SER A 320 -16.49 10.76 5.40
N GLN A 321 -15.24 10.30 5.29
CA GLN A 321 -14.28 10.28 6.40
C GLN A 321 -13.42 11.56 6.47
N SER A 322 -13.32 12.31 5.38
CA SER A 322 -12.49 13.51 5.30
C SER A 322 -13.07 14.68 6.08
N ALA A 323 -12.29 15.24 7.00
CA ALA A 323 -12.62 16.48 7.69
C ALA A 323 -12.57 17.67 6.72
N THR A 324 -11.57 17.70 5.83
CA THR A 324 -11.43 18.70 4.76
C THR A 324 -12.66 18.74 3.86
N GLU A 325 -13.16 17.58 3.41
CA GLU A 325 -14.39 17.49 2.61
C GLU A 325 -15.61 18.09 3.35
N LYS A 326 -15.75 17.81 4.65
CA LYS A 326 -16.85 18.36 5.45
C LYS A 326 -16.81 19.88 5.55
N ILE A 327 -15.62 20.48 5.51
CA ILE A 327 -15.45 21.94 5.50
C ILE A 327 -15.79 22.49 4.11
N LEU A 328 -15.25 21.91 3.04
CA LEU A 328 -15.51 22.34 1.67
C LEU A 328 -17.00 22.21 1.29
N ARG A 329 -17.72 21.22 1.83
CA ARG A 329 -19.17 21.08 1.65
C ARG A 329 -20.02 22.17 2.31
N LYS A 330 -19.42 23.06 3.11
CA LYS A 330 -20.09 24.25 3.67
C LYS A 330 -20.02 25.47 2.75
N ASP A 331 -19.57 25.27 1.50
CA ASP A 331 -19.54 26.29 0.45
C ASP A 331 -20.81 27.17 0.44
N PRO A 332 -20.70 28.50 0.64
CA PRO A 332 -21.84 29.42 0.66
C PRO A 332 -22.63 29.41 -0.64
N SER A 333 -21.96 29.20 -1.77
CA SER A 333 -22.60 29.15 -3.09
C SER A 333 -23.42 27.87 -3.33
N GLY A 334 -23.22 26.81 -2.53
CA GLY A 334 -23.88 25.52 -2.69
C GLY A 334 -23.37 24.66 -3.85
N HIS A 335 -22.60 25.21 -4.80
CA HIS A 335 -22.15 24.49 -6.00
C HIS A 335 -21.14 23.40 -5.73
N TYR A 336 -20.31 23.50 -4.68
CA TYR A 336 -19.31 22.47 -4.38
C TYR A 336 -19.91 21.06 -4.29
N ARG A 337 -21.12 20.92 -3.73
CA ARG A 337 -21.79 19.62 -3.56
C ARG A 337 -22.27 19.01 -4.87
N THR A 338 -22.60 19.85 -5.85
CA THR A 338 -23.08 19.43 -7.17
C THR A 338 -21.92 19.25 -8.16
N MET A 339 -20.66 19.37 -7.72
CA MET A 339 -19.50 19.15 -8.59
C MET A 339 -19.17 17.67 -8.78
N LEU A 340 -18.64 17.33 -9.96
CA LEU A 340 -18.11 15.99 -10.21
C LEU A 340 -17.00 15.67 -9.21
N PHE A 341 -16.91 14.40 -8.82
CA PHE A 341 -15.87 13.90 -7.94
C PHE A 341 -14.47 14.40 -8.32
N GLY A 342 -14.10 14.36 -9.60
CA GLY A 342 -12.78 14.80 -10.07
C GLY A 342 -12.49 16.29 -9.82
N THR A 343 -13.51 17.15 -9.86
CA THR A 343 -13.37 18.57 -9.54
C THR A 343 -13.22 18.78 -8.04
N ARG A 344 -14.04 18.09 -7.23
CA ARG A 344 -13.92 18.12 -5.77
C ARG A 344 -12.56 17.60 -5.31
N ASP A 345 -12.05 16.56 -5.97
CA ASP A 345 -10.75 15.97 -5.70
C ASP A 345 -9.59 16.89 -6.06
N HIS A 346 -9.70 17.61 -7.19
CA HIS A 346 -8.74 18.64 -7.53
C HIS A 346 -8.64 19.72 -6.44
N TYR A 347 -9.78 20.17 -5.90
CA TYR A 347 -9.80 21.17 -4.82
C TYR A 347 -9.12 20.63 -3.55
N ARG A 348 -9.39 19.38 -3.17
CA ARG A 348 -8.72 18.71 -2.04
C ARG A 348 -7.22 18.58 -2.25
N HIS A 349 -6.76 18.30 -3.46
CA HIS A 349 -5.33 18.29 -3.79
C HIS A 349 -4.67 19.66 -3.69
N VAL A 350 -5.38 20.74 -4.04
CA VAL A 350 -4.84 22.10 -3.81
C VAL A 350 -4.66 22.37 -2.33
N VAL A 351 -5.66 22.03 -1.50
CA VAL A 351 -5.58 22.17 -0.04
C VAL A 351 -4.39 21.39 0.53
N GLU A 352 -4.22 20.13 0.11
CA GLU A 352 -3.09 19.28 0.48
C GLU A 352 -1.75 19.91 0.08
N HIS A 353 -1.66 20.46 -1.14
CA HIS A 353 -0.45 21.10 -1.64
C HIS A 353 -0.02 22.30 -0.79
N ILE A 354 -0.99 23.15 -0.41
CA ILE A 354 -0.75 24.32 0.43
C ILE A 354 -0.34 23.88 1.83
N ALA A 355 -1.08 22.96 2.45
CA ALA A 355 -0.81 22.44 3.80
C ALA A 355 0.60 21.86 3.94
N LYS A 356 1.06 21.08 2.94
CA LYS A 356 2.41 20.49 2.91
C LYS A 356 3.53 21.54 3.03
N ARG A 357 3.31 22.77 2.55
CA ARG A 357 4.34 23.83 2.54
C ARG A 357 4.23 24.82 3.68
N THR A 358 3.02 25.07 4.18
CA THR A 358 2.76 26.01 5.28
C THR A 358 2.91 25.36 6.65
N LYS A 359 3.04 24.03 6.72
CA LYS A 359 3.02 23.23 7.98
C LYS A 359 1.72 23.40 8.78
N LYS A 360 0.66 23.93 8.17
CA LYS A 360 -0.69 23.97 8.73
C LYS A 360 -1.43 22.68 8.36
N ASP A 361 -2.46 22.35 9.12
CA ASP A 361 -3.32 21.21 8.81
C ASP A 361 -4.23 21.51 7.61
N GLU A 362 -4.61 20.47 6.87
CA GLU A 362 -5.49 20.59 5.69
C GLU A 362 -6.83 21.24 6.03
N GLU A 363 -7.35 20.93 7.22
CA GLU A 363 -8.59 21.52 7.76
C GLU A 363 -8.48 23.02 7.95
N ALA A 364 -7.32 23.52 8.40
CA ALA A 364 -7.11 24.96 8.60
C ALA A 364 -7.05 25.71 7.26
N ILE A 365 -6.48 25.09 6.22
CA ILE A 365 -6.44 25.67 4.86
C ILE A 365 -7.84 25.69 4.24
N ALA A 366 -8.60 24.60 4.38
CA ALA A 366 -9.99 24.57 3.92
C ALA A 366 -10.88 25.55 4.70
N GLY A 367 -10.62 25.71 6.00
CA GLY A 367 -11.29 26.71 6.85
C GLY A 367 -11.05 28.13 6.36
N ALA A 368 -9.80 28.52 6.10
CA ALA A 368 -9.47 29.83 5.55
C ALA A 368 -10.18 30.10 4.20
N ALA A 369 -10.20 29.11 3.30
CA ALA A 369 -10.90 29.25 2.02
C ALA A 369 -12.43 29.43 2.19
N LEU A 370 -13.03 28.77 3.20
CA LEU A 370 -14.43 28.94 3.57
C LEU A 370 -14.69 30.31 4.21
N GLU A 371 -13.80 30.80 5.06
CA GLU A 371 -13.93 32.10 5.71
C GLU A 371 -13.90 33.23 4.68
N LEU A 372 -12.97 33.18 3.72
CA LEU A 372 -12.89 34.12 2.61
C LEU A 372 -14.15 34.10 1.72
N SER A 373 -14.67 32.92 1.38
CA SER A 373 -15.89 32.82 0.57
C SER A 373 -17.15 33.26 1.32
N THR A 374 -17.20 33.04 2.63
CA THR A 374 -18.31 33.51 3.46
C THR A 374 -18.27 35.02 3.63
N ALA A 375 -17.10 35.62 3.80
CA ALA A 375 -16.95 37.08 3.90
C ALA A 375 -17.40 37.80 2.63
N SER A 376 -17.21 37.17 1.47
CA SER A 376 -17.55 37.71 0.16
C SER A 376 -18.96 37.31 -0.32
N GLN A 377 -19.78 36.70 0.53
CA GLN A 377 -21.14 36.29 0.17
C GLN A 377 -22.05 37.47 -0.17
N ALA A 378 -21.79 38.65 0.42
CA ALA A 378 -22.55 39.88 0.18
C ALA A 378 -21.97 40.74 -0.96
N SER A 379 -20.88 40.30 -1.60
CA SER A 379 -20.28 41.01 -2.74
C SER A 379 -21.14 40.87 -4.00
N GLU A 380 -21.10 41.88 -4.88
CA GLU A 380 -21.84 41.85 -6.15
C GLU A 380 -21.37 40.72 -7.09
N ASP A 381 -20.11 40.28 -6.96
CA ASP A 381 -19.57 39.18 -7.74
C ASP A 381 -19.89 37.82 -7.08
N SER A 382 -20.88 37.13 -7.65
CA SER A 382 -21.33 35.82 -7.18
C SER A 382 -20.23 34.74 -7.20
N ARG A 383 -19.15 34.96 -7.97
CA ARG A 383 -18.00 34.03 -8.03
C ARG A 383 -17.22 34.01 -6.73
N CYS A 384 -17.13 35.14 -6.03
CA CYS A 384 -16.42 35.25 -4.76
C CYS A 384 -17.14 34.51 -3.61
N ALA A 385 -18.41 34.15 -3.77
CA ALA A 385 -19.13 33.33 -2.79
C ALA A 385 -18.78 31.83 -2.87
N HIS A 386 -18.07 31.39 -3.92
CA HIS A 386 -17.70 29.98 -4.11
C HIS A 386 -16.28 29.69 -3.61
N ILE A 387 -16.11 28.64 -2.82
CA ILE A 387 -14.79 28.24 -2.29
C ILE A 387 -13.76 27.96 -3.40
N GLY A 388 -14.18 27.42 -4.55
CA GLY A 388 -13.29 27.14 -5.67
C GLY A 388 -12.56 28.38 -6.20
N TYR A 389 -13.18 29.56 -6.09
CA TYR A 389 -12.55 30.82 -6.49
C TYR A 389 -11.24 31.08 -5.71
N TYR A 390 -11.23 30.77 -4.42
CA TYR A 390 -10.05 30.92 -3.55
C TYR A 390 -9.05 29.76 -3.66
N LEU A 391 -9.46 28.61 -4.17
CA LEU A 391 -8.56 27.46 -4.32
C LEU A 391 -7.85 27.44 -5.67
N ILE A 392 -8.57 27.68 -6.78
CA ILE A 392 -8.05 27.46 -8.12
C ILE A 392 -7.98 28.72 -8.99
N ASP A 393 -8.66 29.80 -8.61
CA ASP A 393 -8.86 30.98 -9.44
C ASP A 393 -8.18 32.24 -8.84
N ASP A 394 -8.59 33.43 -9.27
CA ASP A 394 -8.01 34.72 -8.89
C ASP A 394 -7.93 34.97 -7.37
N GLY A 395 -8.91 34.46 -6.59
CA GLY A 395 -8.94 34.55 -5.13
C GLY A 395 -7.80 33.79 -4.44
N ARG A 396 -7.08 32.93 -5.16
CA ARG A 396 -5.99 32.13 -4.60
C ARG A 396 -4.87 32.94 -3.97
N LEU A 397 -4.59 34.15 -4.47
CA LEU A 397 -3.58 35.01 -3.87
C LEU A 397 -3.94 35.47 -2.45
N GLU A 398 -5.23 35.64 -2.14
CA GLU A 398 -5.70 36.04 -0.82
C GLU A 398 -5.53 34.89 0.17
N LEU A 399 -5.95 33.69 -0.24
CA LEU A 399 -5.75 32.46 0.53
C LEU A 399 -4.25 32.22 0.81
N GLU A 400 -3.37 32.46 -0.17
CA GLU A 400 -1.93 32.29 0.01
C GLU A 400 -1.34 33.28 1.03
N LYS A 401 -1.80 34.53 1.01
CA LYS A 401 -1.38 35.54 2.00
C LYS A 401 -1.81 35.15 3.41
N GLU A 402 -3.05 34.71 3.58
CA GLU A 402 -3.59 34.31 4.87
C GLU A 402 -2.94 33.02 5.41
N THR A 403 -2.69 32.07 4.52
CA THR A 403 -2.08 30.79 4.89
C THR A 403 -0.56 30.88 5.06
N GLY A 404 0.08 31.93 4.54
CA GLY A 404 1.53 32.12 4.52
C GLY A 404 2.23 31.25 3.47
N TYR A 405 1.52 30.87 2.42
CA TYR A 405 2.05 30.03 1.35
C TYR A 405 2.94 30.83 0.41
N THR A 406 4.16 30.36 0.21
CA THR A 406 5.09 30.93 -0.79
C THR A 406 5.22 29.98 -1.98
N PRO A 407 4.75 30.35 -3.17
CA PRO A 407 4.86 29.50 -4.36
C PRO A 407 6.34 29.31 -4.76
N PRO A 408 6.74 28.10 -5.21
CA PRO A 408 8.07 27.86 -5.76
C PRO A 408 8.27 28.65 -7.07
N PRO A 409 9.53 28.93 -7.46
CA PRO A 409 9.81 29.71 -8.65
C PRO A 409 9.21 29.12 -9.94
N ARG A 410 9.17 27.78 -10.05
CA ARG A 410 8.52 27.10 -11.19
C ARG A 410 7.01 27.40 -11.27
N GLU A 411 6.32 27.42 -10.14
CA GLU A 411 4.89 27.75 -10.09
C GLU A 411 4.67 29.25 -10.34
N GLN A 412 5.56 30.10 -9.86
CA GLN A 412 5.51 31.55 -10.14
C GLN A 412 5.66 31.84 -11.64
N ILE A 413 6.62 31.20 -12.31
CA ILE A 413 6.80 31.32 -13.77
C ILE A 413 5.54 30.84 -14.49
N TYR A 414 5.02 29.66 -14.12
CA TYR A 414 3.80 29.12 -14.73
C TYR A 414 2.60 30.07 -14.58
N ARG A 415 2.39 30.63 -13.38
CA ARG A 415 1.31 31.60 -13.14
C ARG A 415 1.53 32.91 -13.88
N TRP A 416 2.76 33.39 -13.98
CA TRP A 416 3.07 34.58 -14.78
C TRP A 416 2.75 34.34 -16.25
N THR A 417 3.04 33.14 -16.76
CA THR A 417 2.67 32.72 -18.12
C THR A 417 1.16 32.72 -18.34
N GLN A 418 0.39 32.23 -17.37
CA GLN A 418 -1.08 32.24 -17.44
C GLN A 418 -1.70 33.64 -17.29
N ARG A 419 -1.06 34.55 -16.55
CA ARG A 419 -1.55 35.93 -16.38
C ARG A 419 -1.34 36.81 -17.60
N HIS A 420 -0.36 36.49 -18.44
CA HIS A 420 -0.03 37.28 -19.64
C HIS A 420 -0.06 36.42 -20.91
N PRO A 421 -1.18 35.72 -21.21
CA PRO A 421 -1.23 34.77 -22.31
C PRO A 421 -1.09 35.47 -23.66
N THR A 422 -1.67 36.67 -23.80
CA THR A 422 -1.58 37.49 -25.02
C THR A 422 -0.16 37.97 -25.29
N VAL A 423 0.52 38.50 -24.26
CA VAL A 423 1.90 38.99 -24.39
C VAL A 423 2.85 37.86 -24.77
N LEU A 424 2.70 36.69 -24.15
CA LEU A 424 3.55 35.54 -24.43
C LEU A 424 3.27 34.91 -25.79
N PHE A 425 2.00 34.78 -26.16
CA PHE A 425 1.62 34.19 -27.44
C PHE A 425 2.04 35.11 -28.59
N PHE A 426 1.57 36.35 -28.63
CA PHE A 426 1.88 37.29 -29.71
C PHE A 426 3.33 37.77 -29.66
N GLY A 427 3.89 38.00 -28.48
CA GLY A 427 5.31 38.35 -28.32
C GLY A 427 6.23 37.21 -28.71
N GLY A 428 5.88 35.97 -28.38
CA GLY A 428 6.59 34.77 -28.81
C GLY A 428 6.57 34.59 -30.32
N ILE A 429 5.39 34.78 -30.94
CA ILE A 429 5.26 34.75 -32.41
C ILE A 429 6.13 35.83 -33.03
N GLY A 430 6.01 37.08 -32.57
CA GLY A 430 6.81 38.19 -33.06
C GLY A 430 8.31 37.93 -32.94
N LEU A 431 8.76 37.41 -31.81
CA LEU A 431 10.17 37.11 -31.56
C LEU A 431 10.68 35.94 -32.41
N ALA A 432 9.90 34.88 -32.58
CA ALA A 432 10.24 33.77 -33.48
C ALA A 432 10.31 34.22 -34.95
N THR A 433 9.33 35.00 -35.39
CA THR A 433 9.29 35.59 -36.74
C THR A 433 10.49 36.52 -36.97
N LEU A 434 10.83 37.38 -36.01
CA LEU A 434 12.00 38.25 -36.08
C LEU A 434 13.31 37.48 -36.12
N MET A 435 13.45 36.41 -35.32
CA MET A 435 14.64 35.55 -35.38
C MET A 435 14.78 34.85 -36.73
N LEU A 436 13.69 34.37 -37.31
CA LEU A 436 13.68 33.75 -38.63
C LEU A 436 14.05 34.75 -39.73
N LEU A 437 13.48 35.96 -39.68
CA LEU A 437 13.86 37.03 -40.59
C LEU A 437 15.34 37.39 -40.46
N ALA A 438 15.84 37.58 -39.24
CA ALA A 438 17.24 37.88 -38.99
C ALA A 438 18.16 36.78 -39.53
N LEU A 439 17.78 35.50 -39.37
CA LEU A 439 18.49 34.35 -39.92
C LEU A 439 18.51 34.38 -41.46
N VAL A 440 17.38 34.64 -42.10
CA VAL A 440 17.30 34.74 -43.57
C VAL A 440 18.17 35.89 -44.09
N PHE A 441 18.16 37.04 -43.44
CA PHE A 441 19.00 38.18 -43.79
C PHE A 441 20.50 37.89 -43.60
N ALA A 442 20.86 37.14 -42.56
CA ALA A 442 22.23 36.72 -42.30
C ALA A 442 22.74 35.71 -43.35
N VAL A 443 21.87 34.84 -43.87
CA VAL A 443 22.25 33.83 -44.87
C VAL A 443 22.26 34.38 -46.30
N THR A 444 21.33 35.28 -46.63
CA THR A 444 21.15 35.77 -48.01
C THR A 444 22.05 36.96 -48.36
N GLU A 445 22.57 37.68 -47.35
CA GLU A 445 23.43 38.87 -47.51
C GLU A 445 23.05 39.79 -48.70
N PRO A 446 21.80 40.29 -48.77
CA PRO A 446 21.31 41.01 -49.93
C PRO A 446 22.12 42.29 -50.23
N PRO A 447 22.64 42.46 -51.46
CA PRO A 447 23.68 43.44 -51.77
C PRO A 447 23.18 44.89 -51.85
N THR A 448 21.89 45.11 -52.13
CA THR A 448 21.32 46.47 -52.27
C THR A 448 20.09 46.66 -51.38
N THR A 449 19.75 47.92 -51.09
CA THR A 449 18.56 48.27 -50.29
C THR A 449 17.26 47.78 -50.94
N ALA A 450 17.17 47.81 -52.27
CA ALA A 450 16.02 47.27 -53.00
C ALA A 450 15.87 45.75 -52.80
N TRP A 451 16.98 45.00 -52.84
CA TRP A 451 16.98 43.56 -52.55
C TRP A 451 16.62 43.25 -51.10
N LYS A 452 17.09 44.05 -50.14
CA LYS A 452 16.69 43.93 -48.71
C LYS A 452 15.17 44.05 -48.54
N ILE A 453 14.55 45.03 -49.19
CA ILE A 453 13.10 45.23 -49.13
C ILE A 453 12.35 44.06 -49.79
N ALA A 454 12.83 43.59 -50.95
CA ALA A 454 12.22 42.45 -51.65
C ALA A 454 12.29 41.16 -50.82
N VAL A 455 13.46 40.85 -50.23
CA VAL A 455 13.65 39.68 -49.36
C VAL A 455 12.74 39.77 -48.13
N PHE A 456 12.68 40.92 -47.47
CA PHE A 456 11.78 41.12 -46.32
C PHE A 456 10.31 40.84 -46.69
N LEU A 457 9.80 41.47 -47.75
CA LEU A 457 8.40 41.32 -48.15
C LEU A 457 8.05 39.89 -48.54
N LEU A 458 8.96 39.19 -49.24
CA LEU A 458 8.73 37.81 -49.68
C LEU A 458 8.81 36.81 -48.52
N THR A 459 9.63 37.08 -47.50
CA THR A 459 9.93 36.13 -46.42
C THR A 459 9.12 36.38 -45.15
N LEU A 460 8.50 37.55 -45.00
CA LEU A 460 7.68 37.91 -43.85
C LEU A 460 6.54 36.93 -43.59
N ILE A 461 5.76 36.59 -44.64
CA ILE A 461 4.60 35.69 -44.50
C ILE A 461 5.05 34.26 -44.15
N PRO A 462 6.00 33.62 -44.88
CA PRO A 462 6.50 32.30 -44.49
C PRO A 462 7.15 32.27 -43.11
N ALA A 463 7.93 33.29 -42.74
CA ALA A 463 8.56 33.38 -41.43
C ALA A 463 7.52 33.47 -40.30
N ASN A 464 6.42 34.20 -40.53
CA ASN A 464 5.35 34.32 -39.55
C ASN A 464 4.57 33.01 -39.36
N GLU A 465 4.26 32.29 -40.44
CA GLU A 465 3.63 30.96 -40.36
C GLU A 465 4.49 29.95 -39.59
N ILE A 466 5.81 29.94 -39.86
CA ILE A 466 6.74 29.09 -39.12
C ILE A 466 6.81 29.53 -37.65
N GLY A 467 6.83 30.84 -37.38
CA GLY A 467 6.79 31.39 -36.03
C GLY A 467 5.55 30.94 -35.24
N ILE A 468 4.37 31.01 -35.85
CA ILE A 468 3.11 30.49 -35.28
C ILE A 468 3.23 29.00 -34.98
N GLY A 469 3.74 28.20 -35.93
CA GLY A 469 3.94 26.76 -35.74
C GLY A 469 4.86 26.43 -34.55
N ILE A 470 6.00 27.10 -34.47
CA ILE A 470 6.97 26.93 -33.36
C ILE A 470 6.31 27.26 -32.02
N VAL A 471 5.62 28.41 -31.92
CA VAL A 471 4.99 28.84 -30.67
C VAL A 471 3.86 27.89 -30.27
N ASN A 472 2.99 27.49 -31.21
CA ASN A 472 1.92 26.53 -30.93
C ASN A 472 2.47 25.20 -30.41
N GLN A 473 3.58 24.72 -30.99
CA GLN A 473 4.20 23.48 -30.56
C GLN A 473 4.88 23.62 -29.20
N LEU A 474 5.55 24.75 -28.93
CA LEU A 474 6.10 25.06 -27.62
C LEU A 474 5.02 25.15 -26.54
N VAL A 475 3.90 25.82 -26.83
CA VAL A 475 2.76 25.89 -25.91
C VAL A 475 2.25 24.50 -25.60
N THR A 476 2.07 23.64 -26.62
CA THR A 476 1.57 22.28 -26.44
C THR A 476 2.55 21.39 -25.64
N LEU A 477 3.86 21.60 -25.79
CA LEU A 477 4.89 20.83 -25.08
C LEU A 477 5.11 21.32 -23.64
N LEU A 478 5.00 22.61 -23.38
CA LEU A 478 5.38 23.23 -22.09
C LEU A 478 4.19 23.48 -21.17
N MET A 479 2.99 23.70 -21.72
CA MET A 479 1.81 24.04 -20.94
C MET A 479 0.97 22.79 -20.66
N PRO A 480 0.85 22.35 -19.39
CA PRO A 480 -0.08 21.29 -19.05
C PRO A 480 -1.53 21.74 -19.33
N PRO A 481 -2.42 20.82 -19.72
CA PRO A 481 -3.82 21.12 -19.99
C PRO A 481 -4.51 21.65 -18.73
N HIS A 482 -5.33 22.69 -18.90
CA HIS A 482 -6.13 23.24 -17.82
C HIS A 482 -7.47 22.48 -17.72
N ILE A 483 -7.68 21.78 -16.61
CA ILE A 483 -8.91 21.02 -16.38
C ILE A 483 -9.96 21.97 -15.82
N LEU A 484 -10.99 22.28 -16.60
CA LEU A 484 -12.09 23.11 -16.14
C LEU A 484 -12.92 22.37 -15.08
N PRO A 485 -13.34 23.06 -14.00
CA PRO A 485 -14.31 22.53 -13.03
C PRO A 485 -15.59 22.08 -13.72
N LYS A 486 -16.13 20.94 -13.31
CA LYS A 486 -17.32 20.33 -13.90
C LYS A 486 -18.38 20.06 -12.83
N LEU A 487 -19.62 20.31 -13.19
CA LEU A 487 -20.80 19.96 -12.39
C LEU A 487 -21.28 18.54 -12.74
N GLU A 488 -21.77 17.84 -11.72
CA GLU A 488 -22.36 16.51 -11.77
C GLU A 488 -23.87 16.62 -11.99
N PHE A 489 -24.29 16.49 -13.24
CA PHE A 489 -25.69 16.56 -13.65
C PHE A 489 -26.32 15.17 -13.83
N ARG A 490 -25.89 14.19 -13.04
CA ARG A 490 -26.29 12.79 -13.22
C ARG A 490 -27.77 12.54 -12.90
N ASP A 491 -28.29 13.22 -11.88
CA ASP A 491 -29.66 13.03 -11.39
C ASP A 491 -30.63 14.09 -11.92
N ASP A 492 -30.20 15.35 -12.07
CA ASP A 492 -31.08 16.48 -12.46
C ASP A 492 -31.00 16.87 -13.96
N GLY A 493 -30.10 16.26 -14.74
CA GLY A 493 -29.86 16.65 -16.13
C GLY A 493 -29.18 18.02 -16.28
N ILE A 494 -28.88 18.43 -17.53
CA ILE A 494 -28.37 19.78 -17.79
C ILE A 494 -29.56 20.75 -17.68
N PRO A 495 -29.51 21.76 -16.78
CA PRO A 495 -30.60 22.71 -16.60
C PRO A 495 -30.89 23.56 -17.85
#